data_AF-A0A8I1XQR0-F1
#
_entry.id   AF-A0A8I1XQR0-F1
#
_cell.length_a   1.000
_cell.length_b   1.000
_cell.length_c   1.000
_cell.angle_alpha   90.00
_cell.angle_beta   90.00
_cell.angle_gamma   90.00
#
_symmetry.space_group_name_H-M   'P 1'
#
loop_
_entity.id
_entity.type
_entity.pdbx_description
1 polymer ?
#
loop_
_entity_poly.entity_id
_entity_poly.type
_entity_poly.pdbx_seq_one_letter_code
_entity_poly.pdbx_strand_id
1 'polypeptide(L)'
;MSTKWGSFPKAAVDSGKLASLTRANGEVGTHIAAHKVYLALALEVNFHTRQVEMGMSFLQDRTALARPMLGRALSALEQAGVLQVERDGYRNRYTQLLHAPNAFRQVPMFVTSQALKFKFNRGVTALAAWKLLPVLLFLRDGKTGDALAMHETLQRYSRVRPEHVSAGTTSPRF
;
A
#
# COMPACT_ATOMS: atom_id res chain seq x y z
N MET A 1 -3.62 -4.73 25.24
CA MET A 1 -3.71 -5.63 24.07
C MET A 1 -2.49 -5.41 23.19
N SER A 2 -1.73 -6.46 22.87
CA SER A 2 -0.59 -6.37 21.94
C SER A 2 -1.10 -5.99 20.55
N THR A 3 -0.56 -4.93 19.95
CA THR A 3 -0.86 -4.54 18.57
C THR A 3 -0.37 -5.65 17.65
N LYS A 4 -1.28 -6.31 16.92
CA LYS A 4 -0.89 -7.21 15.83
C LYS A 4 -0.28 -6.39 14.69
N TRP A 5 0.85 -6.84 14.15
CA TRP A 5 1.58 -6.18 13.08
C TRP A 5 1.50 -7.00 11.80
N GLY A 6 1.17 -6.35 10.69
CA GLY A 6 1.45 -6.86 9.35
C GLY A 6 2.89 -6.57 8.93
N SER A 7 3.28 -6.95 7.71
CA SER A 7 4.61 -6.65 7.21
C SER A 7 4.62 -6.20 5.75
N PHE A 8 5.36 -5.12 5.49
CA PHE A 8 5.48 -4.50 4.18
C PHE A 8 6.95 -4.53 3.71
N PRO A 9 7.26 -4.98 2.48
CA PRO A 9 8.62 -4.99 1.96
C PRO A 9 9.10 -3.59 1.58
N LYS A 10 10.26 -3.18 2.12
CA LYS A 10 10.87 -1.87 1.83
C LYS A 10 11.11 -1.65 0.34
N ALA A 11 11.54 -2.70 -0.37
CA ALA A 11 11.85 -2.64 -1.79
C ALA A 11 10.63 -2.35 -2.69
N ALA A 12 9.39 -2.51 -2.20
CA ALA A 12 8.21 -2.05 -2.92
C ALA A 12 8.16 -0.52 -3.06
N VAL A 13 8.73 0.21 -2.10
CA VAL A 13 8.92 1.67 -2.17
C VAL A 13 10.20 2.02 -2.92
N ASP A 14 11.33 1.41 -2.55
CA ASP A 14 12.64 1.78 -3.11
C ASP A 14 12.76 1.53 -4.61
N SER A 15 12.12 0.48 -5.13
CA SER A 15 12.12 0.17 -6.57
C SER A 15 11.36 1.20 -7.42
N GLY A 16 10.52 2.03 -6.80
CA GLY A 16 9.63 2.95 -7.50
C GLY A 16 8.51 2.27 -8.32
N LYS A 17 8.39 0.94 -8.28
CA LYS A 17 7.38 0.16 -9.02
C LYS A 17 5.96 0.34 -8.47
N LEU A 18 5.79 0.40 -7.15
CA LEU A 18 4.49 0.74 -6.60
C LEU A 18 4.13 2.22 -6.89
N ALA A 19 5.13 3.11 -6.85
CA ALA A 19 4.95 4.52 -7.13
C ALA A 19 4.66 4.84 -8.61
N SER A 20 5.01 3.94 -9.53
CA SER A 20 4.72 4.08 -10.96
C SER A 20 3.23 3.90 -11.29
N LEU A 21 2.43 3.37 -10.36
CA LEU A 21 0.96 3.40 -10.42
C LEU A 21 0.48 4.84 -10.24
N THR A 22 0.63 5.61 -11.32
CA THR A 22 0.40 7.04 -11.37
C THR A 22 -0.56 7.40 -12.50
N ARG A 23 -0.88 8.68 -12.59
CA ARG A 23 -1.88 9.28 -13.48
C ARG A 23 -1.69 8.89 -14.96
N ALA A 24 -2.40 7.86 -15.41
CA ALA A 24 -2.90 7.76 -16.78
C ALA A 24 -4.40 8.09 -16.74
N ASN A 25 -4.89 8.90 -17.68
CA ASN A 25 -6.28 9.38 -17.65
C ASN A 25 -7.26 8.20 -17.64
N GLY A 26 -8.17 8.16 -16.65
CA GLY A 26 -9.15 7.08 -16.46
C GLY A 26 -8.81 6.04 -15.39
N GLU A 27 -7.56 5.96 -14.92
CA GLU A 27 -7.10 4.84 -14.06
C GLU A 27 -6.89 5.20 -12.58
N VAL A 28 -7.18 6.45 -12.17
CA VAL A 28 -6.97 6.90 -10.78
C VAL A 28 -7.67 5.98 -9.76
N GLY A 29 -8.92 5.58 -10.03
CA GLY A 29 -9.65 4.65 -9.17
C GLY A 29 -8.98 3.27 -9.08
N THR A 30 -8.45 2.78 -10.21
CA THR A 30 -7.71 1.52 -10.28
C THR A 30 -6.41 1.59 -9.49
N HIS A 31 -5.66 2.69 -9.57
CA HIS A 31 -4.42 2.86 -8.81
C HIS A 31 -4.67 3.02 -7.30
N ILE A 32 -5.75 3.70 -6.90
CA ILE A 32 -6.17 3.70 -5.48
C ILE A 32 -6.46 2.26 -5.04
N ALA A 33 -7.27 1.53 -5.82
CA ALA A 33 -7.61 0.16 -5.53
C ALA A 33 -6.38 -0.76 -5.45
N ALA A 34 -5.41 -0.59 -6.33
CA ALA A 34 -4.14 -1.32 -6.32
C ALA A 34 -3.36 -1.10 -5.02
N HIS A 35 -3.22 0.15 -4.55
CA HIS A 35 -2.55 0.42 -3.28
C HIS A 35 -3.30 -0.21 -2.09
N LYS A 36 -4.63 -0.14 -2.09
CA LYS A 36 -5.46 -0.79 -1.06
C LYS A 36 -5.28 -2.30 -1.05
N VAL A 37 -5.34 -2.94 -2.21
CA VAL A 37 -5.15 -4.40 -2.35
C VAL A 37 -3.75 -4.80 -1.90
N TYR A 38 -2.72 -4.07 -2.32
CA TYR A 38 -1.34 -4.36 -1.91
C TYR A 38 -1.16 -4.29 -0.40
N LEU A 39 -1.72 -3.26 0.25
CA LEU A 39 -1.68 -3.12 1.71
C LEU A 39 -2.51 -4.19 2.43
N ALA A 40 -3.70 -4.54 1.91
CA ALA A 40 -4.51 -5.61 2.46
C ALA A 40 -3.77 -6.95 2.46
N LEU A 41 -3.05 -7.26 1.37
CA LEU A 41 -2.21 -8.46 1.27
C LEU A 41 -1.03 -8.39 2.25
N ALA A 42 -0.37 -7.23 2.39
CA ALA A 42 0.73 -7.02 3.34
C ALA A 42 0.34 -7.28 4.81
N LEU A 43 -0.95 -7.14 5.15
CA LEU A 43 -1.45 -7.44 6.50
C LEU A 43 -1.56 -8.95 6.78
N GLU A 44 -1.77 -9.75 5.73
CA GLU A 44 -2.09 -11.18 5.86
C GLU A 44 -0.95 -12.09 5.36
N VAL A 45 0.10 -11.49 4.79
CA VAL A 45 1.20 -12.22 4.16
C VAL A 45 2.01 -13.01 5.19
N ASN A 46 2.38 -14.24 4.83
CA ASN A 46 3.42 -14.95 5.56
C ASN A 46 4.75 -14.18 5.45
N PHE A 47 5.36 -13.87 6.59
CA PHE A 47 6.55 -13.03 6.65
C PHE A 47 7.75 -13.58 5.86
N HIS A 48 7.92 -14.90 5.86
CA HIS A 48 9.05 -15.57 5.21
C HIS A 48 8.80 -15.80 3.73
N THR A 49 7.65 -16.36 3.38
CA THR A 49 7.37 -16.75 1.98
C THR A 49 6.86 -15.60 1.14
N ARG A 50 6.33 -14.55 1.76
CA ARG A 50 5.66 -13.43 1.08
C ARG A 50 4.44 -13.84 0.28
N GLN A 51 3.87 -14.99 0.64
CA GLN A 51 2.69 -15.55 0.02
C GLN A 51 1.49 -15.44 0.96
N VAL A 52 0.32 -15.30 0.36
CA VAL A 52 -0.95 -15.49 1.02
C VAL A 52 -1.94 -16.15 0.06
N GLU A 53 -2.67 -17.14 0.56
CA GLU A 53 -3.73 -17.79 -0.20
C GLU A 53 -5.09 -17.30 0.32
N MET A 54 -5.87 -16.67 -0.55
CA MET A 54 -7.21 -16.19 -0.18
C MET A 54 -8.14 -16.10 -1.38
N GLY A 55 -9.45 -16.17 -1.11
CA GLY A 55 -10.48 -15.95 -2.12
C GLY A 55 -10.70 -14.46 -2.40
N MET A 56 -11.24 -14.14 -3.58
CA MET A 56 -11.58 -12.77 -3.97
C MET A 56 -12.57 -12.11 -3.01
N SER A 57 -13.50 -12.88 -2.43
CA SER A 57 -14.49 -12.38 -1.47
C SER A 57 -13.83 -11.84 -0.20
N PHE A 58 -12.76 -12.48 0.29
CA PHE A 58 -12.02 -11.96 1.43
C PHE A 58 -11.36 -10.61 1.12
N LEU A 59 -10.76 -10.46 -0.07
CA LEU A 59 -10.20 -9.17 -0.49
C LEU A 59 -11.27 -8.08 -0.60
N GLN A 60 -12.46 -8.43 -1.09
CA GLN A 60 -13.60 -7.53 -1.15
C GLN A 60 -14.00 -7.03 0.25
N ASP A 61 -14.10 -7.92 1.23
CA ASP A 61 -14.45 -7.56 2.61
C ASP A 61 -13.38 -6.68 3.28
N ARG A 62 -12.11 -6.93 2.98
CA ARG A 62 -10.99 -6.16 3.54
C ARG A 62 -10.82 -4.78 2.94
N THR A 63 -11.12 -4.62 1.66
CA THR A 63 -10.87 -3.36 0.92
C THR A 63 -12.12 -2.55 0.61
N ALA A 64 -13.31 -3.13 0.85
CA ALA A 64 -14.60 -2.58 0.45
C ALA A 64 -14.68 -2.24 -1.06
N LEU A 65 -13.93 -2.97 -1.89
CA LEU A 65 -13.89 -2.81 -3.35
C LEU A 65 -14.79 -3.83 -4.03
N ALA A 66 -15.53 -3.40 -5.05
CA ALA A 66 -16.29 -4.32 -5.90
C ALA A 66 -15.35 -5.24 -6.69
N ARG A 67 -15.80 -6.48 -6.97
CA ARG A 67 -15.04 -7.49 -7.72
C ARG A 67 -14.40 -6.97 -9.04
N PRO A 68 -15.10 -6.21 -9.90
CA PRO A 68 -14.48 -5.70 -11.12
C PRO A 68 -13.29 -4.77 -10.84
N MET A 69 -13.35 -4.00 -9.75
CA MET A 69 -12.25 -3.12 -9.34
C MET A 69 -11.08 -3.90 -8.76
N LEU A 70 -11.34 -4.99 -8.02
CA LEU A 70 -10.29 -5.90 -7.55
C LEU A 70 -9.54 -6.53 -8.73
N GLY A 71 -10.25 -6.97 -9.77
CA GLY A 71 -9.61 -7.51 -10.98
C GLY A 71 -8.66 -6.52 -11.64
N ARG A 72 -9.11 -5.26 -11.83
CA ARG A 72 -8.27 -4.18 -12.37
C ARG A 72 -7.07 -3.87 -11.48
N ALA A 73 -7.28 -3.81 -10.16
CA ALA A 73 -6.22 -3.54 -9.18
C ALA A 73 -5.14 -4.63 -9.20
N LEU A 74 -5.53 -5.90 -9.21
CA LEU A 74 -4.60 -7.03 -9.29
C LEU A 74 -3.81 -7.01 -10.59
N SER A 75 -4.48 -6.76 -11.72
CA SER A 75 -3.81 -6.64 -13.02
C SER A 75 -2.79 -5.49 -13.04
N ALA A 76 -3.13 -4.33 -12.47
CA ALA A 76 -2.19 -3.21 -12.36
C ALA A 76 -0.97 -3.54 -11.48
N LEU A 77 -1.16 -4.28 -10.38
CA LEU A 77 -0.07 -4.72 -9.50
C LEU A 77 0.83 -5.78 -10.17
N GLU A 78 0.25 -6.70 -10.94
CA GLU A 78 0.98 -7.67 -11.76
C GLU A 78 1.81 -6.96 -12.85
N GLN A 79 1.22 -6.02 -13.58
CA GLN A 79 1.92 -5.23 -14.61
C GLN A 79 3.04 -4.35 -14.03
N ALA A 80 2.84 -3.80 -12.84
CA ALA A 80 3.90 -3.07 -12.12
C ALA A 80 5.03 -3.99 -11.61
N GLY A 81 4.86 -5.31 -11.66
CA GLY A 81 5.84 -6.28 -11.21
C GLY A 81 6.08 -6.23 -9.69
N VAL A 82 5.05 -5.88 -8.92
CA VAL A 82 5.06 -5.87 -7.45
C VAL A 82 4.28 -7.02 -6.84
N LEU A 83 3.43 -7.69 -7.64
CA LEU A 83 2.59 -8.80 -7.24
C LEU A 83 2.58 -9.87 -8.32
N GLN A 84 2.53 -11.14 -7.92
CA GLN A 84 2.21 -12.26 -8.79
C GLN A 84 0.93 -12.92 -8.27
N VAL A 85 0.02 -13.29 -9.18
CA VAL A 85 -1.24 -13.96 -8.82
C VAL A 85 -1.35 -15.29 -9.55
N GLU A 86 -1.24 -16.38 -8.80
CA GLU A 86 -1.56 -17.72 -9.29
C GLU A 86 -3.05 -17.98 -9.01
N ARG A 87 -3.79 -18.28 -10.08
CA ARG A 87 -5.24 -18.46 -10.05
C ARG A 87 -5.52 -19.95 -10.16
N ASP A 88 -5.75 -20.63 -9.04
CA ASP A 88 -6.02 -22.07 -8.99
C ASP A 88 -7.42 -22.34 -8.39
N GLY A 89 -8.41 -22.46 -9.28
CA GLY A 89 -9.79 -22.74 -8.89
C GLY A 89 -10.40 -21.68 -7.96
N TYR A 90 -10.82 -22.10 -6.77
CA TYR A 90 -11.56 -21.25 -5.81
C TYR A 90 -10.68 -20.31 -4.97
N ARG A 91 -9.36 -20.55 -4.94
CA ARG A 91 -8.40 -19.74 -4.16
C ARG A 91 -7.31 -19.21 -5.08
N ASN A 92 -6.91 -17.97 -4.82
CA ASN A 92 -5.76 -17.39 -5.50
C ASN A 92 -4.59 -17.36 -4.51
N ARG A 93 -3.40 -17.72 -4.98
CA ARG A 93 -2.15 -17.46 -4.27
C ARG A 93 -1.58 -16.14 -4.76
N TYR A 94 -1.37 -15.23 -3.83
CA TYR A 94 -0.79 -13.91 -4.08
C TYR A 94 0.62 -13.88 -3.51
N THR A 95 1.59 -13.57 -4.35
CA THR A 95 3.01 -13.46 -3.95
C THR A 95 3.45 -12.00 -4.08
N GLN A 96 3.83 -11.36 -2.97
CA GLN A 96 4.43 -10.03 -3.00
C GLN A 96 5.86 -10.13 -3.54
N LEU A 97 6.06 -9.57 -4.73
CA LEU A 97 7.36 -9.47 -5.36
C LEU A 97 8.14 -8.33 -4.70
N LEU A 98 9.47 -8.34 -4.85
CA LEU A 98 10.39 -7.35 -4.26
C LEU A 98 10.57 -7.53 -2.75
N HIS A 99 10.91 -8.74 -2.31
CA HIS A 99 11.34 -8.99 -0.94
C HIS A 99 12.86 -9.19 -0.91
N ALA A 100 13.56 -8.33 -0.18
CA ALA A 100 14.92 -8.61 0.24
C ALA A 100 14.88 -9.23 1.65
N PRO A 101 15.74 -10.21 1.97
CA PRO A 101 15.82 -10.79 3.31
C PRO A 101 15.95 -9.68 4.37
N ASN A 102 15.15 -9.74 5.43
CA ASN A 102 15.14 -8.80 6.55
C ASN A 102 14.83 -7.32 6.21
N ALA A 103 14.37 -7.00 4.99
CA ALA A 103 14.07 -5.63 4.56
C ALA A 103 12.57 -5.29 4.68
N PHE A 104 12.02 -5.33 5.90
CA PHE A 104 10.59 -5.16 6.13
C PHE A 104 10.26 -4.03 7.11
N ARG A 105 9.02 -3.53 7.01
CA ARG A 105 8.42 -2.58 7.94
C ARG A 105 7.16 -3.16 8.53
N GLN A 106 7.01 -2.99 9.84
CA GLN A 106 5.79 -3.38 10.55
C GLN A 106 4.64 -2.44 10.16
N VAL A 107 3.49 -3.02 9.83
CA VAL A 107 2.27 -2.28 9.48
C VAL A 107 1.27 -2.39 10.63
N PRO A 108 0.76 -1.28 11.21
CA PRO A 108 -0.21 -1.34 12.29
C PRO A 108 -1.54 -1.96 11.80
N MET A 109 -1.78 -3.23 12.13
CA MET A 109 -2.85 -4.01 11.48
C MET A 109 -4.24 -3.41 11.71
N PHE A 110 -4.53 -2.96 12.93
CA PHE A 110 -5.85 -2.42 13.28
C PHE A 110 -6.17 -1.14 12.50
N VAL A 111 -5.30 -0.13 12.59
CA VAL A 111 -5.51 1.17 11.94
C VAL A 111 -5.51 1.02 10.42
N THR A 112 -4.59 0.22 9.85
CA THR A 112 -4.58 -0.02 8.41
C THR A 112 -5.82 -0.78 7.95
N SER A 113 -6.31 -1.76 8.71
CA SER A 113 -7.56 -2.47 8.39
C SER A 113 -8.77 -1.54 8.40
N GLN A 114 -8.83 -0.59 9.32
CA GLN A 114 -9.88 0.44 9.33
C GLN A 114 -9.74 1.37 8.12
N ALA A 115 -8.54 1.88 7.85
CA ALA A 115 -8.24 2.74 6.71
C ALA A 115 -8.68 2.11 5.37
N LEU A 116 -8.42 0.81 5.19
CA LEU A 116 -8.79 0.06 3.99
C LEU A 116 -10.30 0.00 3.73
N LYS A 117 -11.13 0.09 4.78
CA LYS A 117 -12.59 0.10 4.65
C LYS A 117 -13.18 1.47 4.33
N PHE A 118 -12.41 2.55 4.47
CA PHE A 118 -12.90 3.88 4.12
C PHE A 118 -13.15 4.01 2.61
N LYS A 119 -14.16 4.82 2.27
CA LYS A 119 -14.59 5.09 0.89
C LYS A 119 -13.75 6.17 0.18
N PHE A 120 -12.55 6.49 0.66
CA PHE A 120 -11.59 7.37 -0.02
C PHE A 120 -11.01 6.69 -1.28
N ASN A 121 -11.85 6.59 -2.31
CA ASN A 121 -11.59 5.80 -3.52
C ASN A 121 -11.57 6.67 -4.80
N ARG A 122 -11.60 8.00 -4.69
CA ARG A 122 -11.72 8.92 -5.83
C ARG A 122 -10.84 10.15 -5.67
N GLY A 123 -10.37 10.68 -6.79
CA GLY A 123 -9.62 11.93 -6.85
C GLY A 123 -8.12 11.76 -6.62
N VAL A 124 -7.37 12.77 -7.07
CA VAL A 124 -5.91 12.77 -7.05
C VAL A 124 -5.37 12.84 -5.62
N THR A 125 -6.04 13.57 -4.73
CA THR A 125 -5.67 13.67 -3.31
C THR A 125 -5.78 12.33 -2.59
N ALA A 126 -6.83 11.55 -2.86
CA ALA A 126 -6.97 10.21 -2.27
C ALA A 126 -5.87 9.27 -2.78
N LEU A 127 -5.56 9.32 -4.09
CA LEU A 127 -4.43 8.56 -4.64
C LEU A 127 -3.11 9.00 -3.98
N ALA A 128 -2.87 10.30 -3.84
CA ALA A 128 -1.68 10.82 -3.16
C ALA A 128 -1.56 10.26 -1.74
N ALA A 129 -2.63 10.28 -0.94
CA ALA A 129 -2.63 9.72 0.40
C ALA A 129 -2.28 8.21 0.41
N TRP A 130 -2.88 7.41 -0.48
CA TRP A 130 -2.60 5.98 -0.60
C TRP A 130 -1.17 5.67 -1.07
N LYS A 131 -0.57 6.55 -1.89
CA LYS A 131 0.84 6.46 -2.31
C LYS A 131 1.79 6.84 -1.18
N LEU A 132 1.43 7.83 -0.35
CA LEU A 132 2.28 8.32 0.74
C LEU A 132 2.30 7.38 1.94
N LEU A 133 1.20 6.69 2.24
CA LEU A 133 1.15 5.74 3.36
C LEU A 133 2.30 4.71 3.38
N PRO A 134 2.57 3.94 2.31
CA PRO A 134 3.71 3.01 2.30
C PRO A 134 5.06 3.72 2.40
N VAL A 135 5.20 4.94 1.87
CA VAL A 135 6.42 5.75 2.01
C VAL A 135 6.65 6.19 3.45
N LEU A 136 5.60 6.63 4.15
CA LEU A 136 5.71 7.00 5.56
C LEU A 136 6.06 5.79 6.42
N LEU A 137 5.46 4.63 6.16
CA LEU A 137 5.84 3.37 6.82
C LEU A 137 7.29 2.97 6.52
N PHE A 138 7.76 3.23 5.31
CA PHE A 138 9.14 3.01 4.88
C PHE A 138 10.13 3.92 5.61
N LEU A 139 9.82 5.21 5.74
CA LEU A 139 10.67 6.22 6.40
C LEU A 139 10.58 6.19 7.93
N ARG A 140 9.55 5.54 8.49
CA ARG A 140 9.28 5.50 9.93
C ARG A 140 10.49 5.03 10.74
N ASP A 141 10.82 5.78 11.79
CA ASP A 141 11.78 5.37 12.79
C ASP A 141 11.26 4.13 13.55
N GLY A 142 12.15 3.17 13.78
CA GLY A 142 11.78 1.90 14.41
C GLY A 142 11.53 1.99 15.92
N LYS A 143 12.05 3.04 16.58
CA LYS A 143 11.96 3.26 18.02
C LYS A 143 10.87 4.26 18.38
N THR A 144 10.85 5.42 17.72
CA THR A 144 9.88 6.49 18.01
C THR A 144 8.57 6.31 17.25
N GLY A 145 8.61 5.66 16.08
CA GLY A 145 7.45 5.53 15.21
C GLY A 145 7.16 6.78 14.37
N ASP A 146 8.01 7.80 14.42
CA ASP A 146 7.87 9.04 13.65
C ASP A 146 8.43 8.88 12.24
N ALA A 147 7.89 9.64 11.28
CA ALA A 147 8.45 9.76 9.93
C ALA A 147 8.62 11.24 9.59
N LEU A 148 9.87 11.71 9.56
CA LEU A 148 10.21 13.05 9.11
C LEU A 148 10.69 12.97 7.66
N ALA A 149 10.02 13.70 6.77
CA ALA A 149 10.32 13.68 5.35
C ALA A 149 10.08 15.06 4.72
N MET A 150 11.06 15.55 3.97
CA MET A 150 10.89 16.72 3.12
C MET A 150 9.99 16.38 1.92
N HIS A 151 9.37 17.40 1.31
CA HIS A 151 8.57 17.21 0.09
C HIS A 151 9.35 16.50 -1.02
N GLU A 152 10.64 16.80 -1.17
CA GLU A 152 11.52 16.12 -2.15
C GLU A 152 11.63 14.61 -1.87
N THR A 153 11.81 14.23 -0.60
CA THR A 153 11.86 12.82 -0.18
C THR A 153 10.53 12.13 -0.48
N LEU A 154 9.41 12.77 -0.14
CA LEU A 154 8.09 12.22 -0.44
C LEU A 154 7.88 12.07 -1.95
N GLN A 155 8.25 13.06 -2.74
CA GLN A 155 8.12 13.04 -4.20
C GLN A 155 9.03 11.97 -4.82
N ARG A 156 10.27 11.82 -4.35
CA ARG A 156 11.21 10.80 -4.83
C ARG A 156 10.62 9.40 -4.72
N TYR A 157 10.06 9.06 -3.56
CA TYR A 157 9.57 7.70 -3.30
C TYR A 157 8.13 7.46 -3.75
N SER A 158 7.26 8.48 -3.76
CA SER A 158 5.83 8.32 -4.09
C SER A 158 5.46 8.86 -5.48
N ARG A 159 6.31 9.66 -6.11
CA ARG A 159 5.98 10.48 -7.30
C ARG A 159 4.78 11.41 -7.09
N VAL A 160 4.38 11.68 -5.83
CA VAL A 160 3.34 12.65 -5.49
C VAL A 160 3.96 14.04 -5.55
N ARG A 161 3.27 14.97 -6.22
CA ARG A 161 3.70 16.35 -6.31
C ARG A 161 3.51 17.08 -4.98
N PRO A 162 4.41 18.00 -4.60
CA PRO A 162 4.31 18.75 -3.34
C PRO A 162 2.97 19.46 -3.15
N GLU A 163 2.35 19.95 -4.23
CA GLU A 163 1.04 20.63 -4.22
C GLU A 163 -0.12 19.78 -3.66
N HIS A 164 0.04 18.45 -3.61
CA HIS A 164 -0.94 17.53 -3.03
C HIS A 164 -0.67 17.20 -1.55
N VAL A 165 0.35 17.82 -0.95
CA VAL A 165 0.79 17.57 0.42
C VAL A 165 0.96 18.91 1.14
N SER A 166 0.04 19.23 2.04
CA SER A 166 0.17 20.40 2.90
C SER A 166 1.43 20.27 3.77
N ALA A 167 2.18 21.36 3.92
CA ALA A 167 3.27 21.42 4.88
C ALA A 167 2.70 21.27 6.30
N GLY A 168 3.29 20.37 7.09
CA GLY A 168 3.04 20.33 8.53
C GLY A 168 3.79 21.48 9.18
N THR A 169 3.17 22.63 9.36
CA THR A 169 3.72 23.68 10.22
C THR A 169 3.63 23.22 11.67
N THR A 170 4.68 22.59 12.18
CA THR A 170 4.85 22.37 13.62
C THR A 170 5.05 23.71 14.30
N SER A 171 4.04 24.17 15.04
CA SER A 171 4.28 24.87 16.30
C SER A 171 3.63 24.02 17.39
N PRO A 172 4.40 23.22 18.15
CA PRO A 172 3.89 22.70 19.40
C PRO A 172 3.85 23.90 20.36
N ARG A 173 2.68 24.49 20.53
CA ARG A 173 2.43 25.29 21.74
C ARG A 173 2.29 24.28 22.88
N PHE A 174 3.36 24.14 23.65
CA PHE A 174 3.29 23.66 25.03
C PHE A 174 2.56 24.69 25.88
#